data_AF-A0A1C4SMG6-F1
#
_entry.id   AF-A0A1C4SMG6-F1
#
_cell.length_a   1.000
_cell.length_b   1.000
_cell.length_c   1.000
_cell.angle_alpha   90.00
_cell.angle_beta   90.00
_cell.angle_gamma   90.00
#
_symmetry.space_group_name_H-M   'P 1'
#
loop_
_entity.id
_entity.type
_entity.pdbx_description
1 polymer ?
#
loop_
_entity_poly.entity_id
_entity_poly.type
_entity_poly.pdbx_seq_one_letter_code
_entity_poly.pdbx_strand_id
1 'polypeptide(L)'
;RTRLTVSVENTGVPGADGTFELECGPTGGTHPEGQAACDRLAEAGATRAGRQELFRETPEGTMCTMIHGGDATARIVGTWEGRAVDTTASRRDGCEIARWNSLVPVLPDVR
;
A
#
# COMPACT_ATOMS: atom_id res chain seq x y z
N ARG A 1 9.62 -5.24 13.44
CA ARG A 1 9.61 -6.34 12.45
C ARG A 1 8.33 -6.21 11.65
N THR A 2 8.44 -6.30 10.33
CA THR A 2 7.32 -6.09 9.40
C THR A 2 7.12 -7.36 8.61
N ARG A 3 5.87 -7.79 8.49
CA ARG A 3 5.43 -8.91 7.67
C ARG A 3 4.06 -8.57 7.11
N LEU A 4 3.97 -8.37 5.81
CA LEU A 4 2.74 -8.02 5.11
C LEU A 4 2.48 -9.00 3.97
N THR A 5 1.21 -9.24 3.71
CA THR A 5 0.69 -9.86 2.49
C THR A 5 -0.01 -8.76 1.70
N VAL A 6 0.47 -8.53 0.48
CA VAL A 6 -0.04 -7.51 -0.44
C VAL A 6 -0.72 -8.23 -1.60
N SER A 7 -2.03 -8.08 -1.73
CA SER A 7 -2.81 -8.61 -2.86
C SER A 7 -3.21 -7.46 -3.77
N VAL A 8 -2.95 -7.57 -5.07
CA VAL A 8 -3.22 -6.52 -6.08
C VAL A 8 -3.97 -7.13 -7.26
N GLU A 9 -4.98 -6.43 -7.75
CA GLU A 9 -5.82 -6.86 -8.86
C GLU A 9 -6.16 -5.71 -9.80
N ASN A 10 -6.43 -6.03 -11.07
CA ASN A 10 -6.97 -5.14 -12.10
C ASN A 10 -6.09 -3.90 -12.39
N THR A 11 -4.77 -4.02 -12.25
CA THR A 11 -3.87 -2.90 -12.58
C THR A 11 -3.74 -2.66 -14.08
N GLY A 12 -3.97 -3.70 -14.90
CA GLY A 12 -3.65 -3.67 -16.32
C GLY A 12 -2.15 -3.66 -16.63
N VAL A 13 -1.29 -3.81 -15.61
CA VAL A 13 0.17 -3.83 -15.74
C VAL A 13 0.66 -5.27 -15.61
N PRO A 14 1.37 -5.82 -16.63
CA PRO A 14 1.89 -7.18 -16.58
C PRO A 14 2.80 -7.41 -15.37
N GLY A 15 2.48 -8.42 -14.56
CA GLY A 15 3.26 -8.81 -13.39
C GLY A 15 3.05 -7.97 -12.13
N ALA A 16 2.16 -6.96 -12.17
CA ALA A 16 1.81 -6.15 -11.00
C ALA A 16 0.65 -6.76 -10.18
N ASP A 17 -0.25 -7.51 -10.84
CA ASP A 17 -1.33 -8.24 -10.20
C ASP A 17 -0.81 -9.54 -9.56
N GLY A 18 -1.34 -9.90 -8.39
CA GLY A 18 -0.95 -11.09 -7.66
C GLY A 18 -1.00 -10.93 -6.14
N THR A 19 -0.55 -11.95 -5.42
CA THR A 19 -0.39 -11.91 -3.96
C THR A 19 1.09 -12.07 -3.62
N PHE A 20 1.60 -11.14 -2.83
CA PHE A 20 3.01 -11.02 -2.53
C PHE A 20 3.26 -10.95 -1.03
N GLU A 21 4.26 -11.69 -0.57
CA GLU A 21 4.76 -11.60 0.80
C GLU A 21 5.88 -10.58 0.88
N LEU A 22 5.84 -9.72 1.90
CA LEU A 22 6.86 -8.74 2.20
C LEU A 22 7.32 -8.91 3.65
N GLU A 23 8.58 -9.25 3.85
CA GLU A 23 9.23 -9.22 5.17
C GLU A 23 10.31 -8.13 5.19
N CYS A 24 10.39 -7.37 6.29
CA CYS A 24 11.47 -6.40 6.51
C CYS A 24 12.27 -6.70 7.78
N GLY A 25 13.60 -6.58 7.66
CA GLY A 25 14.59 -6.84 8.70
C GLY A 25 14.89 -8.32 8.94
N PRO A 26 15.59 -9.05 8.04
CA PRO A 26 16.05 -8.67 6.69
C PRO A 26 14.93 -8.66 5.64
N THR A 27 15.19 -8.06 4.48
CA THR A 27 14.22 -8.02 3.37
C THR A 27 14.02 -9.41 2.77
N GLY A 28 12.76 -9.83 2.58
CA GLY A 28 12.42 -11.13 2.00
C GLY A 28 10.95 -11.22 1.57
N GLY A 29 10.56 -12.43 1.16
CA GLY A 29 9.23 -12.71 0.58
C GLY A 29 9.24 -12.66 -0.95
N THR A 30 8.05 -12.60 -1.54
CA THR A 30 7.82 -12.63 -3.00
C THR A 30 7.53 -11.26 -3.61
N HIS A 31 7.56 -10.19 -2.80
CA HIS A 31 7.28 -8.83 -3.27
C HIS A 31 8.26 -8.36 -4.35
N PRO A 32 7.80 -7.92 -5.54
CA PRO A 32 8.67 -7.55 -6.67
C PRO A 32 9.66 -6.43 -6.31
N GLU A 33 9.19 -5.47 -5.51
CA GLU A 33 9.95 -4.30 -5.07
C GLU A 33 10.34 -4.38 -3.58
N GLY A 34 10.66 -5.58 -3.09
CA GLY A 34 10.79 -5.85 -1.65
C GLY A 34 11.67 -4.86 -0.87
N GLN A 35 12.88 -4.53 -1.38
CA GLN A 35 13.77 -3.60 -0.69
C GLN A 35 13.21 -2.18 -0.68
N ALA A 36 12.75 -1.68 -1.82
CA ALA A 36 12.18 -0.34 -1.94
C ALA A 36 10.90 -0.18 -1.09
N ALA A 37 10.07 -1.24 -1.03
CA ALA A 37 8.88 -1.27 -0.18
C ALA A 37 9.26 -1.20 1.31
N CYS A 38 10.29 -1.95 1.73
CA CYS A 38 10.81 -1.86 3.09
C CYS A 38 11.38 -0.48 3.43
N ASP A 39 12.10 0.15 2.50
CA ASP A 39 12.66 1.50 2.71
C ASP A 39 11.54 2.54 2.88
N ARG A 40 10.50 2.46 2.04
CA ARG A 40 9.30 3.32 2.15
C ARG A 40 8.58 3.14 3.48
N LEU A 41 8.45 1.91 3.96
CA LEU A 41 7.85 1.58 5.26
C LEU A 41 8.71 2.09 6.42
N ALA A 42 10.04 2.04 6.29
CA ALA A 42 10.96 2.59 7.28
C ALA A 42 10.85 4.12 7.34
N GLU A 43 10.80 4.79 6.19
CA GLU A 43 10.65 6.24 6.08
C GLU A 43 9.34 6.73 6.72
N ALA A 44 8.20 6.15 6.34
CA ALA A 44 6.92 6.48 6.99
C ALA A 44 6.94 6.12 8.48
N GLY A 45 7.60 5.02 8.83
CA GLY A 45 7.73 4.53 10.20
C GLY A 45 8.54 5.44 11.12
N ALA A 46 9.40 6.29 10.56
CA ALA A 46 10.30 7.17 11.30
C ALA A 46 9.55 8.23 12.13
N THR A 47 8.34 8.61 11.72
CA THR A 47 7.54 9.62 12.43
C THR A 47 6.28 9.02 13.04
N ARG A 48 5.80 9.60 14.14
CA ARG A 48 4.53 9.20 14.76
C ARG A 48 3.36 9.39 13.79
N ALA A 49 3.34 10.51 13.07
CA ALA A 49 2.30 10.82 12.10
C ALA A 49 2.30 9.82 10.94
N GLY A 50 3.45 9.53 10.34
CA GLY A 50 3.56 8.55 9.25
C GLY A 50 3.12 7.15 9.67
N ARG A 51 3.48 6.69 10.88
CA ARG A 51 2.97 5.43 11.45
C ARG A 51 1.44 5.41 11.58
N GLN A 52 0.82 6.53 11.91
CA GLN A 52 -0.63 6.62 12.10
C GLN A 52 -1.37 6.73 10.77
N GLU A 53 -0.77 7.37 9.78
CA GLU A 53 -1.44 7.77 8.54
C GLU A 53 -1.29 6.78 7.39
N LEU A 54 -0.13 6.11 7.24
CA LEU A 54 0.20 5.38 6.00
C LEU A 54 -0.87 4.36 5.58
N PHE A 55 -1.34 3.55 6.52
CA PHE A 55 -2.37 2.53 6.28
C PHE A 55 -3.78 2.98 6.67
N ARG A 56 -3.95 4.24 7.11
CA ARG A 56 -5.26 4.76 7.50
C ARG A 56 -6.13 4.91 6.27
N GLU A 57 -7.36 4.44 6.33
CA GLU A 57 -8.33 4.59 5.24
C GLU A 57 -8.82 6.04 5.16
N THR A 58 -9.26 6.41 3.96
CA THR A 58 -9.94 7.69 3.73
C THR A 58 -11.20 7.73 4.61
N PRO A 59 -11.35 8.73 5.50
CA PRO A 59 -12.55 8.83 6.33
C PRO A 59 -13.82 8.91 5.50
N GLU A 60 -14.88 8.29 6.00
CA GLU A 60 -16.21 8.48 5.44
C GLU A 60 -16.58 9.97 5.42
N GLY A 61 -17.23 10.40 4.34
CA GLY A 61 -17.62 11.80 4.16
C GLY A 61 -16.48 12.75 3.77
N THR A 62 -15.26 12.25 3.53
CA THR A 62 -14.19 13.06 2.94
C THR A 62 -14.63 13.54 1.55
N MET A 63 -14.50 14.85 1.29
CA MET A 63 -14.78 15.41 -0.03
C MET A 63 -13.65 15.07 -1.00
N CYS A 64 -13.91 14.12 -1.89
CA CYS A 64 -12.96 13.62 -2.87
C CYS A 64 -13.39 13.99 -4.29
N THR A 65 -12.44 14.23 -5.18
CA THR A 65 -12.75 14.45 -6.60
C THR A 65 -13.23 13.15 -7.23
N MET A 66 -14.24 13.21 -8.10
CA MET A 66 -14.76 12.05 -8.84
C MET A 66 -13.88 11.62 -10.02
N ILE A 67 -12.56 11.84 -9.93
CA ILE A 67 -11.59 11.43 -10.96
C ILE A 67 -11.33 9.94 -10.77
N HIS A 68 -11.68 9.16 -11.78
CA HIS A 68 -11.44 7.72 -11.77
C HIS A 68 -10.04 7.41 -12.32
N GLY A 69 -9.20 6.75 -11.51
CA GLY A 69 -7.80 6.45 -11.81
C GLY A 69 -7.55 5.01 -12.28
N GLY A 70 -8.61 4.27 -12.59
CA GLY A 70 -8.59 2.87 -13.01
C GLY A 70 -9.23 1.91 -12.00
N ASP A 71 -9.39 0.66 -12.43
CA ASP A 71 -10.07 -0.40 -11.66
C ASP A 71 -9.17 -1.08 -10.62
N ALA A 72 -7.91 -0.65 -10.51
CA ALA A 72 -6.95 -1.29 -9.63
C ALA A 72 -7.40 -1.28 -8.17
N THR A 73 -7.30 -2.44 -7.53
CA THR A 73 -7.59 -2.65 -6.11
C THR A 73 -6.41 -3.36 -5.45
N ALA A 74 -6.24 -3.11 -4.15
CA ALA A 74 -5.27 -3.82 -3.36
C ALA A 74 -5.80 -4.07 -1.95
N ARG A 75 -5.36 -5.18 -1.33
CA ARG A 75 -5.53 -5.47 0.09
C ARG A 75 -4.18 -5.73 0.72
N ILE A 76 -3.92 -5.09 1.85
CA ILE A 76 -2.67 -5.20 2.60
C ILE A 76 -3.02 -5.70 4.00
N VAL A 77 -2.50 -6.87 4.37
CA VAL A 77 -2.75 -7.51 5.68
C VAL A 77 -1.44 -7.89 6.34
N GLY A 78 -1.36 -7.77 7.66
CA GLY A 78 -0.26 -8.33 8.44
C GLY A 78 0.15 -7.44 9.61
N THR A 79 1.46 -7.26 9.77
CA THR A 79 2.04 -6.48 10.87
C THR A 79 3.11 -5.52 10.36
N TRP A 80 3.06 -4.28 10.84
CA TRP A 80 4.05 -3.25 10.58
C TRP A 80 4.39 -2.54 11.89
N GLU A 81 5.66 -2.53 12.27
CA GLU A 81 6.14 -1.92 13.53
C GLU A 81 5.32 -2.36 14.78
N GLY A 82 4.94 -3.64 14.83
CA GLY A 82 4.17 -4.23 15.93
C GLY A 82 2.67 -3.91 15.92
N ARG A 83 2.16 -3.22 14.89
CA ARG A 83 0.74 -2.91 14.73
C ARG A 83 0.12 -3.79 13.65
N ALA A 84 -1.08 -4.28 13.91
CA ALA A 84 -1.87 -4.98 12.89
C ALA A 84 -2.26 -4.01 11.77
N VAL A 85 -2.15 -4.49 10.54
CA VAL A 85 -2.59 -3.81 9.33
C VAL A 85 -3.61 -4.72 8.66
N ASP A 86 -4.78 -4.20 8.35
CA ASP A 86 -5.74 -4.77 7.40
C ASP A 86 -6.41 -3.57 6.74
N THR A 87 -6.10 -3.33 5.48
CA THR A 87 -6.69 -2.22 4.74
C THR A 87 -6.78 -2.52 3.27
N THR A 88 -7.78 -1.92 2.62
CA THR A 88 -7.90 -1.92 1.17
C THR A 88 -7.55 -0.56 0.59
N ALA A 89 -6.96 -0.53 -0.60
CA ALA A 89 -6.75 0.67 -1.38
C ALA A 89 -7.35 0.48 -2.78
N SER A 90 -7.88 1.55 -3.35
CA SER A 90 -8.43 1.54 -4.70
C SER A 90 -7.97 2.78 -5.47
N ARG A 91 -8.40 2.92 -6.72
CA ARG A 91 -8.16 4.14 -7.52
C ARG A 91 -9.48 4.76 -8.02
N ARG A 92 -10.55 4.59 -7.24
CA ARG A 92 -11.92 4.93 -7.65
C ARG A 92 -12.22 6.42 -7.69
N ASP A 93 -11.53 7.20 -6.86
CA ASP A 93 -11.64 8.65 -6.72
C ASP A 93 -10.28 9.29 -6.39
N GLY A 94 -10.23 10.63 -6.31
CA GLY A 94 -8.98 11.36 -6.08
C GLY A 94 -8.30 11.12 -4.73
N CYS A 95 -9.06 10.85 -3.68
CA CYS A 95 -8.48 10.53 -2.37
C CYS A 95 -7.84 9.14 -2.40
N GLU A 96 -8.54 8.19 -3.01
CA GLU A 96 -8.07 6.82 -3.16
C GLU A 96 -6.83 6.74 -4.06
N ILE A 97 -6.78 7.53 -5.14
CA ILE A 97 -5.57 7.69 -5.97
C ILE A 97 -4.41 8.24 -5.15
N ALA A 98 -4.62 9.30 -4.36
CA ALA A 98 -3.58 9.88 -3.53
C ALA A 98 -3.07 8.88 -2.48
N ARG A 99 -3.99 8.11 -1.89
CA ARG A 99 -3.67 7.07 -0.92
C ARG A 99 -2.87 5.93 -1.54
N TRP A 100 -3.30 5.41 -2.70
CA TRP A 100 -2.54 4.43 -3.47
C TRP A 100 -1.12 4.91 -3.72
N ASN A 101 -0.98 6.14 -4.22
CA ASN A 101 0.30 6.75 -4.53
C ASN A 101 1.21 6.90 -3.32
N SER A 102 0.64 7.15 -2.13
CA SER A 102 1.40 7.22 -0.89
C SER A 102 1.96 5.85 -0.46
N LEU A 103 1.33 4.75 -0.89
CA LEU A 103 1.76 3.39 -0.60
C LEU A 103 2.79 2.87 -1.60
N VAL A 104 3.07 3.55 -2.70
CA VAL A 104 4.14 3.15 -3.63
C VAL A 104 5.51 3.26 -2.91
N PRO A 105 6.39 2.23 -2.99
CA PRO A 105 6.32 1.02 -3.82
C PRO A 105 5.86 -0.26 -3.08
N VAL A 106 5.16 -0.15 -1.94
CA VAL A 106 4.42 -1.28 -1.35
C VAL A 106 3.26 -1.70 -2.26
N LEU A 107 2.68 -0.75 -2.99
CA LEU A 107 1.80 -1.00 -4.13
C LEU A 107 2.54 -0.66 -5.43
N PRO A 108 2.17 -1.27 -6.57
CA PRO A 108 2.79 -0.96 -7.84
C PRO A 108 2.49 0.47 -8.28
N ASP A 109 3.43 1.07 -9.00
CA ASP A 109 3.21 2.33 -9.70
C ASP A 109 2.39 2.08 -10.97
N VAL A 110 1.17 2.60 -10.99
CA VAL A 110 0.19 2.40 -12.09
C VAL A 110 -0.39 3.73 -12.56
N ARG A 111 0.42 4.79 -12.50
CA ARG A 111 0.06 6.15 -12.97
C ARG A 111 -0.03 6.25 -14.48
#